data_AF-A0A2V6SD21-F1
#
_entry.id   AF-A0A2V6SD21-F1
#
_cell.length_a   1.000
_cell.length_b   1.000
_cell.length_c   1.000
_cell.angle_alpha   90.00
_cell.angle_beta   90.00
_cell.angle_gamma   90.00
#
_symmetry.space_group_name_H-M   'P 1'
#
loop_
_entity.id
_entity.type
_entity.pdbx_description
1 polymer ?
#
loop_
_entity_poly.entity_id
_entity_poly.type
_entity_poly.pdbx_seq_one_letter_code
_entity_poly.pdbx_strand_id
1 'polypeptide(L)'
;MTVPTERRERPMRTIFRLIGGSLSLSVVLASGPAAAGPLDAPGAAKALACSACHGLGGQSPSNTMPVIAGIAPWYFKKAIEDYAAGRRPSPEMEPYAKYVLEAGVDDLASYFASQPRQPTAVRVDAGAVERGRVASQQCVVCHVESGKGDPAKGIPDLRGQPPGYLANQMLLFKADRRSPGDATLKALKELMKSIPDDQIADLAAYYSSLR
;
A
#
# COMPACT_ATOMS: atom_id res chain seq x y z
N MET A 1 57.93 27.91 37.37
CA MET A 1 57.32 28.25 38.68
C MET A 1 56.30 27.17 38.95
N THR A 2 56.36 26.27 39.93
CA THR A 2 57.12 26.11 41.18
C THR A 2 57.13 24.62 41.53
N VAL A 3 58.19 24.18 42.21
CA VAL A 3 58.46 22.80 42.65
C VAL A 3 57.65 22.47 43.95
N PRO A 4 57.85 21.32 44.63
CA PRO A 4 56.94 20.17 44.79
C PRO A 4 56.35 20.07 46.21
N THR A 5 55.55 19.04 46.53
CA THR A 5 55.64 18.41 47.86
C THR A 5 55.20 16.95 47.82
N GLU A 6 56.18 16.09 48.05
CA GLU A 6 56.07 14.69 48.40
C GLU A 6 55.48 14.57 49.82
N ARG A 7 54.59 13.59 50.07
CA ARG A 7 54.30 13.15 51.45
C ARG A 7 54.09 11.63 51.51
N ARG A 8 55.23 10.95 51.63
CA ARG A 8 55.57 9.90 52.61
C ARG A 8 54.48 8.91 53.04
N GLU A 9 54.74 7.64 52.69
CA GLU A 9 54.02 6.45 53.14
C GLU A 9 54.13 6.17 54.65
N ARG A 10 53.10 5.52 55.19
CA ARG A 10 53.25 4.51 56.27
C ARG A 10 52.26 3.36 56.06
N PRO A 11 52.69 2.10 56.24
CA PRO A 11 51.84 0.93 56.08
C PRO A 11 51.08 0.67 57.38
N MET A 12 49.82 0.25 57.29
CA MET A 12 49.15 -0.39 58.42
C MET A 12 48.47 -1.67 57.97
N ARG A 13 48.93 -2.75 58.61
CA ARG A 13 48.66 -4.15 58.35
C ARG A 13 47.30 -4.52 58.94
N THR A 14 46.60 -5.42 58.25
CA THR A 14 45.66 -6.42 58.81
C THR A 14 44.35 -5.80 59.34
N ILE A 15 43.16 -6.23 58.95
CA ILE A 15 42.55 -7.48 59.42
C ILE A 15 41.38 -7.84 58.51
N PHE A 16 41.42 -9.10 58.10
CA PHE A 16 40.36 -9.91 57.50
C PHE A 16 39.04 -9.80 58.28
N ARG A 17 37.96 -9.35 57.62
CA ARG A 17 36.60 -9.83 57.91
C ARG A 17 35.84 -9.99 56.59
N LEU A 18 35.96 -11.20 56.04
CA LEU A 18 35.00 -11.77 55.09
C LEU A 18 33.63 -11.77 55.77
N ILE A 19 32.79 -10.79 55.46
CA ILE A 19 31.34 -10.93 55.60
C ILE A 19 30.87 -11.39 54.24
N GLY A 20 30.76 -12.71 54.10
CA GLY A 20 30.11 -13.36 52.98
C GLY A 20 28.63 -13.02 52.98
N GLY A 21 28.29 -11.89 52.37
CA GLY A 21 26.94 -11.62 51.92
C GLY A 21 26.86 -12.06 50.46
N SER A 22 26.46 -13.31 50.22
CA SER A 22 25.98 -13.71 48.89
C SER A 22 24.72 -12.91 48.60
N LEU A 23 24.90 -11.73 48.03
CA LEU A 23 23.82 -10.96 47.44
C LEU A 23 23.47 -11.68 46.13
N SER A 24 22.61 -12.70 46.24
CA SER A 24 21.99 -13.34 45.10
C SER A 24 21.16 -12.28 44.38
N LEU A 25 21.76 -11.65 43.37
CA LEU A 25 21.08 -10.77 42.44
C LEU A 25 20.20 -11.66 41.56
N SER A 26 19.02 -12.01 42.07
CA SER A 26 17.96 -12.62 41.29
C SER A 26 17.54 -11.61 40.23
N VAL A 27 18.11 -11.74 39.03
CA VAL A 27 17.60 -11.08 37.83
C VAL A 27 16.22 -11.69 37.56
N VAL A 28 15.18 -11.02 38.06
CA VAL A 28 13.81 -11.29 37.65
C VAL A 28 13.68 -10.76 36.22
N LEU A 29 13.84 -11.65 35.24
CA LEU A 29 13.41 -11.39 33.87
C LEU A 29 11.89 -11.24 33.89
N ALA A 30 11.42 -10.00 34.03
CA ALA A 30 10.02 -9.68 33.85
C ALA A 30 9.69 -9.84 32.36
N SER A 31 9.18 -11.03 32.00
CA SER A 31 8.52 -11.25 30.72
C SER A 31 7.19 -10.48 30.71
N GLY A 32 7.26 -9.17 30.46
CA GLY A 32 6.08 -8.39 30.12
C GLY A 32 5.46 -8.92 28.83
N PRO A 33 4.16 -8.69 28.58
CA PRO A 33 3.56 -9.04 27.30
C PRO A 33 4.37 -8.34 26.20
N ALA A 34 4.95 -9.13 25.30
CA ALA A 34 5.58 -8.58 24.11
C ALA A 34 4.51 -7.74 23.41
N ALA A 35 4.75 -6.42 23.31
CA ALA A 35 3.92 -5.57 22.48
C ALA A 35 3.90 -6.18 21.08
N ALA A 36 2.71 -6.37 20.52
CA ALA A 36 2.55 -6.87 19.16
C ALA A 36 3.46 -6.06 18.23
N GLY A 37 4.43 -6.74 17.62
CA GLY A 37 5.33 -6.16 16.65
C GLY A 37 4.57 -5.78 15.37
N PRO A 38 5.16 -4.96 14.50
CA PRO A 38 4.52 -4.53 13.25
C PRO A 38 4.08 -5.67 12.30
N LEU A 39 4.59 -6.88 12.52
CA LEU A 39 4.28 -8.09 11.73
C LEU A 39 3.19 -8.97 12.37
N ASP A 40 2.78 -8.67 13.60
CA ASP A 40 1.81 -9.48 14.36
C ASP A 40 0.35 -9.11 14.03
N ALA A 41 0.13 -8.04 13.26
CA ALA A 41 -1.18 -7.70 12.75
C ALA A 41 -1.67 -8.77 11.74
N PRO A 42 -2.96 -9.16 11.78
CA PRO A 42 -3.52 -10.08 10.80
C PRO A 42 -3.20 -9.64 9.36
N GLY A 43 -2.62 -10.55 8.58
CA GLY A 43 -2.22 -10.29 7.20
C GLY A 43 -0.86 -9.61 7.01
N ALA A 44 -0.21 -9.05 8.03
CA ALA A 44 1.05 -8.30 7.87
C ALA A 44 2.20 -9.18 7.35
N ALA A 45 2.40 -10.36 7.94
CA ALA A 45 3.38 -11.33 7.44
C ALA A 45 3.06 -11.81 6.00
N LYS A 46 1.78 -12.04 5.70
CA LYS A 46 1.32 -12.46 4.36
C LYS A 46 1.54 -11.35 3.32
N ALA A 47 1.39 -10.10 3.73
CA ALA A 47 1.50 -8.92 2.88
C ALA A 47 2.95 -8.57 2.50
N LEU A 48 3.95 -9.10 3.21
CA LEU A 48 5.36 -8.87 2.91
C LEU A 48 5.70 -9.23 1.46
N ALA A 49 5.16 -10.34 0.94
CA ALA A 49 5.39 -10.76 -0.44
C ALA A 49 4.86 -9.73 -1.46
N CYS A 50 3.79 -9.02 -1.15
CA CYS A 50 3.20 -8.00 -2.02
C CYS A 50 4.06 -6.75 -2.13
N SER A 51 4.89 -6.47 -1.11
CA SER A 51 5.71 -5.26 -1.05
C SER A 51 6.79 -5.20 -2.11
N ALA A 52 7.21 -6.34 -2.66
CA ALA A 52 8.17 -6.42 -3.76
C ALA A 52 7.72 -5.67 -5.01
N CYS A 53 6.41 -5.64 -5.28
CA CYS A 53 5.83 -4.97 -6.45
C CYS A 53 5.04 -3.71 -6.07
N HIS A 54 4.30 -3.76 -4.96
CA HIS A 54 3.42 -2.66 -4.54
C HIS A 54 4.06 -1.72 -3.53
N GLY A 55 5.34 -1.90 -3.18
CA GLY A 55 6.03 -1.09 -2.18
C GLY A 55 5.63 -1.45 -0.74
N LEU A 56 6.40 -0.94 0.22
CA LEU A 56 6.11 -1.14 1.64
C LEU A 56 4.72 -0.59 2.00
N GLY A 57 3.92 -1.38 2.71
CA GLY A 57 2.53 -1.04 3.03
C GLY A 57 1.61 -0.90 1.80
N GLY A 58 2.05 -1.31 0.60
CA GLY A 58 1.27 -1.16 -0.62
C GLY A 58 1.33 0.23 -1.27
N GLN A 59 2.27 1.08 -0.85
CA GLN A 59 2.52 2.39 -1.46
C GLN A 59 3.53 2.28 -2.61
N SER A 60 3.03 1.95 -3.80
CA SER A 60 3.87 1.73 -4.98
C SER A 60 4.57 3.02 -5.45
N PRO A 61 5.88 2.98 -5.74
CA PRO A 61 6.59 4.08 -6.40
C PRO A 61 6.52 4.01 -7.94
N SER A 62 5.98 2.93 -8.51
CA SER A 62 5.99 2.66 -9.96
C SER A 62 4.84 3.34 -10.69
N ASN A 63 5.04 3.63 -11.97
CA ASN A 63 4.02 4.16 -12.87
C ASN A 63 2.94 3.13 -13.26
N THR A 64 3.25 1.84 -13.19
CA THR A 64 2.35 0.77 -13.69
C THR A 64 1.88 -0.19 -12.61
N MET A 65 2.56 -0.23 -11.45
CA MET A 65 2.10 -1.00 -10.29
C MET A 65 1.18 -0.14 -9.42
N PRO A 66 -0.07 -0.53 -9.17
CA PRO A 66 -1.03 0.30 -8.43
C PRO A 66 -0.64 0.47 -6.96
N VAL A 67 -1.04 1.60 -6.40
CA VAL A 67 -1.03 1.82 -4.94
C VAL A 67 -2.20 1.04 -4.36
N ILE A 68 -1.92 0.07 -3.50
CA ILE A 68 -2.94 -0.72 -2.79
C ILE A 68 -3.07 -0.29 -1.32
N ALA A 69 -2.22 0.62 -0.83
CA ALA A 69 -2.41 1.25 0.47
C ALA A 69 -3.78 1.97 0.55
N GLY A 70 -4.51 1.76 1.64
CA GLY A 70 -5.83 2.31 1.88
C GLY A 70 -6.90 1.86 0.88
N ILE A 71 -6.66 0.77 0.14
CA ILE A 71 -7.67 0.20 -0.78
C ILE A 71 -8.88 -0.29 0.02
N ALA A 72 -10.08 0.01 -0.46
CA ALA A 72 -11.29 -0.44 0.20
C ALA A 72 -11.38 -2.00 0.16
N PRO A 73 -11.70 -2.67 1.28
CA PRO A 73 -11.71 -4.14 1.34
C PRO A 73 -12.56 -4.80 0.26
N TRP A 74 -13.74 -4.24 -0.04
CA TRP A 74 -14.63 -4.77 -1.08
C TRP A 74 -13.96 -4.78 -2.46
N TYR A 75 -13.21 -3.72 -2.80
CA TYR A 75 -12.59 -3.59 -4.10
C TYR A 75 -11.31 -4.44 -4.18
N PHE A 76 -10.58 -4.59 -3.08
CA PHE A 76 -9.46 -5.51 -2.99
C PHE A 76 -9.92 -6.94 -3.29
N LYS A 77 -10.94 -7.43 -2.57
CA LYS A 77 -11.49 -8.78 -2.76
C LYS A 77 -11.94 -8.99 -4.22
N LYS A 78 -12.76 -8.07 -4.75
CA LYS A 78 -13.22 -8.11 -6.13
C LYS A 78 -12.06 -8.16 -7.13
N ALA A 79 -11.05 -7.32 -6.94
CA ALA A 79 -9.89 -7.28 -7.84
C ALA A 79 -9.11 -8.58 -7.81
N ILE A 80 -8.87 -9.16 -6.63
CA ILE A 80 -8.19 -10.45 -6.47
C ILE A 80 -9.00 -11.57 -7.15
N GLU A 81 -10.30 -11.65 -6.92
CA GLU A 81 -11.17 -12.62 -7.59
C GLU A 81 -11.12 -12.48 -9.12
N ASP A 82 -11.18 -11.25 -9.63
CA ASP A 82 -11.12 -11.00 -11.07
C ASP A 82 -9.76 -11.36 -11.68
N TYR A 83 -8.65 -11.10 -10.99
CA TYR A 83 -7.32 -11.52 -11.44
C TYR A 83 -7.19 -13.05 -11.42
N ALA A 84 -7.57 -13.70 -10.31
CA ALA A 84 -7.47 -15.14 -10.16
C ALA A 84 -8.32 -15.91 -11.18
N ALA A 85 -9.48 -15.35 -11.55
CA ALA A 85 -10.37 -15.90 -12.57
C ALA A 85 -10.00 -15.52 -14.02
N GLY A 86 -8.93 -14.75 -14.24
CA GLY A 86 -8.54 -14.26 -15.56
C GLY A 86 -9.49 -13.23 -16.17
N ARG A 87 -10.55 -12.81 -15.46
CA ARG A 87 -11.47 -11.75 -15.89
C ARG A 87 -10.76 -10.41 -15.96
N ARG A 88 -9.72 -10.21 -15.16
CA ARG A 88 -8.83 -9.06 -15.25
C ARG A 88 -7.44 -9.57 -15.63
N PRO A 89 -6.99 -9.37 -16.87
CA PRO A 89 -5.74 -9.98 -17.32
C PRO A 89 -4.52 -9.28 -16.69
N SER A 90 -3.64 -10.08 -16.11
CA SER A 90 -2.26 -9.71 -15.74
C SER A 90 -1.48 -11.00 -15.48
N PRO A 91 -0.50 -11.35 -16.34
CA PRO A 91 0.36 -12.52 -16.14
C PRO A 91 1.09 -12.48 -14.80
N GLU A 92 1.42 -11.28 -14.32
CA GLU A 92 2.09 -11.07 -13.05
C GLU A 92 1.14 -11.32 -11.88
N MET A 93 -0.05 -10.69 -11.87
CA MET A 93 -0.94 -10.72 -10.72
C MET A 93 -1.79 -12.00 -10.61
N GLU A 94 -2.03 -12.74 -11.70
CA GLU A 94 -2.85 -13.96 -11.65
C GLU A 94 -2.36 -15.00 -10.62
N PRO A 95 -1.08 -15.44 -10.61
CA PRO A 95 -0.61 -16.42 -9.63
C PRO A 95 -0.67 -15.87 -8.19
N TYR A 96 -0.35 -14.59 -7.98
CA TYR A 96 -0.47 -13.97 -6.67
C TYR A 96 -1.91 -13.86 -6.21
N ALA A 97 -2.84 -13.56 -7.11
CA ALA A 97 -4.26 -13.48 -6.77
C ALA A 97 -4.81 -14.85 -6.31
N LYS A 98 -4.42 -15.95 -6.97
CA LYS A 98 -4.75 -17.31 -6.52
C LYS A 98 -4.16 -17.60 -5.14
N TYR A 99 -2.88 -17.25 -4.92
CA TYR A 99 -2.26 -17.34 -3.61
C TYR A 99 -3.00 -16.52 -2.54
N VAL A 100 -3.44 -15.29 -2.84
CA VAL A 100 -4.18 -14.45 -1.88
C VAL A 100 -5.51 -15.11 -1.47
N LEU A 101 -6.21 -15.76 -2.42
CA LEU A 101 -7.45 -16.48 -2.11
C LEU A 101 -7.18 -17.66 -1.16
N GLU A 102 -6.11 -18.42 -1.38
CA GLU A 102 -5.69 -19.53 -0.52
C GLU A 102 -5.19 -19.07 0.86
N ALA A 103 -4.43 -17.98 0.89
CA ALA A 103 -3.81 -17.44 2.09
C ALA A 103 -4.80 -16.70 3.01
N GLY A 104 -6.01 -16.42 2.55
CA GLY A 104 -7.03 -15.67 3.28
C GLY A 104 -7.09 -14.21 2.81
N VAL A 105 -8.01 -13.96 1.86
CA VAL A 105 -8.21 -12.64 1.24
C VAL A 105 -8.64 -11.57 2.25
N ASP A 106 -9.35 -11.95 3.31
CA ASP A 106 -9.90 -11.02 4.31
C ASP A 106 -8.81 -10.39 5.17
N ASP A 107 -7.78 -11.15 5.55
CA ASP A 107 -6.64 -10.65 6.32
C ASP A 107 -5.86 -9.62 5.50
N LEU A 108 -5.57 -9.94 4.23
CA LEU A 108 -4.83 -9.06 3.34
C LEU A 108 -5.64 -7.81 2.96
N ALA A 109 -6.94 -7.96 2.71
CA ALA A 109 -7.84 -6.84 2.48
C ALA A 109 -7.86 -5.89 3.67
N SER A 110 -7.95 -6.42 4.90
CA SER A 110 -7.94 -5.64 6.14
C SER A 110 -6.60 -4.95 6.36
N TYR A 111 -5.49 -5.68 6.15
CA TYR A 111 -4.15 -5.14 6.25
C TYR A 111 -3.96 -3.93 5.32
N PHE A 112 -4.17 -4.09 4.01
CA PHE A 112 -3.94 -3.01 3.05
C PHE A 112 -4.92 -1.83 3.22
N ALA A 113 -6.16 -2.10 3.61
CA ALA A 113 -7.13 -1.05 3.93
C ALA A 113 -6.68 -0.17 5.11
N SER A 114 -5.96 -0.74 6.08
CA SER A 114 -5.42 0.01 7.23
C SER A 114 -4.16 0.81 6.91
N GLN A 115 -3.50 0.56 5.78
CA GLN A 115 -2.24 1.23 5.45
C GLN A 115 -2.49 2.70 5.07
N PRO A 116 -1.59 3.62 5.48
CA PRO A 116 -1.70 5.03 5.11
C PRO A 116 -1.56 5.19 3.60
N ARG A 117 -2.61 5.71 2.95
CA ARG A 117 -2.59 6.00 1.52
C ARG A 117 -1.99 7.38 1.27
N GLN A 118 -1.04 7.44 0.34
CA GLN A 118 -0.56 8.68 -0.26
C GLN A 118 -0.83 8.65 -1.78
N PRO A 119 -1.02 9.81 -2.42
CA PRO A 119 -1.00 9.88 -3.88
C PRO A 119 0.32 9.33 -4.44
N THR A 120 0.28 8.79 -5.65
CA THR A 120 1.48 8.31 -6.36
C THR A 120 2.57 9.39 -6.39
N ALA A 121 3.83 8.96 -6.28
CA ALA A 121 4.99 9.84 -6.43
C ALA A 121 5.30 10.19 -7.90
N VAL A 122 4.61 9.54 -8.85
CA VAL A 122 4.78 9.77 -10.29
C VAL A 122 4.25 11.15 -10.64
N ARG A 123 5.12 11.98 -11.21
CA ARG A 123 4.75 13.33 -11.68
C ARG A 123 4.02 13.23 -13.02
N VAL A 124 3.01 14.09 -13.17
CA VAL A 124 2.22 14.23 -14.40
C VAL A 124 2.34 15.66 -14.93
N ASP A 125 2.26 15.82 -16.25
CA ASP A 125 2.26 17.13 -16.91
C ASP A 125 0.99 17.92 -16.55
N ALA A 126 1.14 19.20 -16.22
CA ALA A 126 0.02 20.05 -15.83
C ALA A 126 -0.95 20.30 -16.99
N GLY A 127 -0.45 20.40 -18.22
CA GLY A 127 -1.28 20.51 -19.41
C GLY A 127 -2.13 19.27 -19.64
N ALA A 128 -1.55 18.09 -19.45
CA ALA A 128 -2.26 16.80 -19.51
C ALA A 128 -3.35 16.69 -18.44
N VAL A 129 -3.08 17.13 -17.21
CA VAL A 129 -4.07 17.18 -16.13
C VAL A 129 -5.26 18.05 -16.53
N GLU A 130 -5.02 19.23 -17.09
CA GLU A 130 -6.11 20.13 -17.48
C GLU A 130 -6.94 19.59 -18.65
N ARG A 131 -6.29 19.03 -19.68
CA ARG A 131 -7.01 18.36 -20.78
C ARG A 131 -7.82 17.16 -20.27
N GLY A 132 -7.27 16.40 -19.33
CA GLY A 132 -7.95 15.27 -18.70
C GLY A 132 -9.18 15.68 -17.90
N ARG A 133 -9.11 16.80 -17.15
CA ARG A 133 -10.25 17.38 -16.43
C ARG A 133 -11.38 17.79 -17.38
N VAL A 134 -11.03 18.36 -18.53
CA VAL A 134 -12.02 18.69 -19.58
C VAL A 134 -12.62 17.42 -20.20
N ALA A 135 -11.81 16.37 -20.40
CA ALA A 135 -12.29 15.09 -20.93
C ALA A 135 -13.13 14.27 -19.93
N SER A 136 -12.97 14.49 -18.62
CA SER A 136 -13.59 13.63 -17.58
C SER A 136 -15.08 13.88 -17.32
N GLN A 137 -15.75 14.76 -18.06
CA GLN A 137 -17.12 15.20 -17.77
C GLN A 137 -18.14 14.05 -17.73
N GLN A 138 -17.96 13.00 -18.54
CA GLN A 138 -18.83 11.81 -18.48
C GLN A 138 -18.41 10.84 -17.37
N CYS A 139 -17.14 10.86 -16.96
CA CYS A 139 -16.58 10.00 -15.93
C CYS A 139 -17.07 10.41 -14.53
N VAL A 140 -17.29 11.70 -14.28
CA VAL A 140 -17.73 12.23 -12.97
C VAL A 140 -19.16 11.80 -12.61
N VAL A 141 -19.98 11.37 -13.59
CA VAL A 141 -21.32 10.81 -13.33
C VAL A 141 -21.25 9.61 -12.38
N CYS A 142 -20.18 8.81 -12.48
CA CYS A 142 -19.96 7.64 -11.64
C CYS A 142 -18.86 7.91 -10.59
N HIS A 143 -17.72 8.46 -11.02
CA HIS A 143 -16.56 8.60 -10.15
C HIS A 143 -16.58 9.84 -9.26
N VAL A 144 -17.59 10.70 -9.41
CA VAL A 144 -17.75 12.04 -8.82
C VAL A 144 -16.59 12.99 -9.15
N GLU A 145 -16.77 14.29 -8.92
CA GLU A 145 -15.75 15.30 -9.24
C GLU A 145 -14.42 15.02 -8.52
N SER A 146 -14.50 14.52 -7.29
CA SER A 146 -13.31 14.17 -6.51
C SER A 146 -12.57 12.93 -7.04
N GLY A 147 -13.19 12.08 -7.87
CA GLY A 147 -12.64 10.80 -8.30
C GLY A 147 -12.72 9.68 -7.25
N LYS A 148 -13.33 9.93 -6.09
CA LYS A 148 -13.46 8.96 -4.99
C LYS A 148 -14.41 7.79 -5.33
N GLY A 149 -15.31 7.97 -6.29
CA GLY A 149 -16.34 6.99 -6.61
C GLY A 149 -17.42 6.85 -5.55
N ASP A 150 -18.18 5.76 -5.67
CA ASP A 150 -19.34 5.44 -4.85
C ASP A 150 -19.32 3.92 -4.55
N PRO A 151 -18.80 3.51 -3.38
CA PRO A 151 -18.74 2.11 -2.98
C PRO A 151 -20.10 1.41 -2.96
N ALA A 152 -21.19 2.11 -2.66
CA ALA A 152 -22.53 1.52 -2.62
C ALA A 152 -23.01 1.10 -4.02
N LYS A 153 -22.42 1.67 -5.08
CA LYS A 153 -22.67 1.32 -6.47
C LYS A 153 -21.54 0.49 -7.10
N GLY A 154 -20.57 0.04 -6.30
CA GLY A 154 -19.41 -0.70 -6.79
C GLY A 154 -18.43 0.14 -7.62
N ILE A 155 -18.45 1.47 -7.46
CA ILE A 155 -17.60 2.39 -8.23
C ILE A 155 -16.34 2.69 -7.40
N PRO A 156 -15.13 2.32 -7.88
CA PRO A 156 -13.91 2.43 -7.09
C PRO A 156 -13.33 3.85 -7.05
N ASP A 157 -12.48 4.08 -6.05
CA ASP A 157 -11.64 5.28 -5.89
C ASP A 157 -10.48 5.26 -6.89
N LEU A 158 -10.38 6.31 -7.71
CA LEU A 158 -9.33 6.47 -8.73
C LEU A 158 -8.18 7.37 -8.28
N ARG A 159 -8.36 8.10 -7.17
CA ARG A 159 -7.50 9.23 -6.78
C ARG A 159 -6.09 8.77 -6.49
N GLY A 160 -5.12 9.51 -7.00
CA GLY A 160 -3.71 9.32 -6.69
C GLY A 160 -3.15 7.98 -7.15
N GLN A 161 -3.86 7.23 -8.01
CA GLN A 161 -3.30 6.04 -8.63
C GLN A 161 -2.25 6.42 -9.68
N PRO A 162 -1.25 5.56 -9.91
CA PRO A 162 -0.28 5.79 -10.99
C PRO A 162 -0.95 5.94 -12.36
N PRO A 163 -0.55 6.94 -13.17
CA PRO A 163 -1.22 7.24 -14.43
C PRO A 163 -1.04 6.11 -15.45
N GLY A 164 0.12 5.45 -15.48
CA GLY A 164 0.34 4.29 -16.35
C GLY A 164 -0.60 3.11 -16.01
N TYR A 165 -0.85 2.87 -14.72
CA TYR A 165 -1.82 1.88 -14.28
C TYR A 165 -3.25 2.27 -14.71
N LEU A 166 -3.68 3.51 -14.47
CA LEU A 166 -5.01 3.99 -14.85
C LEU A 166 -5.23 3.90 -16.37
N ALA A 167 -4.26 4.35 -17.17
CA ALA A 167 -4.29 4.25 -18.62
C ALA A 167 -4.46 2.80 -19.08
N ASN A 168 -3.67 1.87 -18.51
CA ASN A 168 -3.80 0.45 -18.83
C ASN A 168 -5.19 -0.10 -18.48
N GLN A 169 -5.75 0.25 -17.31
CA GLN A 169 -7.10 -0.20 -16.95
C GLN A 169 -8.18 0.34 -17.89
N MET A 170 -8.07 1.60 -18.30
CA MET A 170 -8.96 2.22 -19.28
C MET A 170 -8.88 1.53 -20.64
N LEU A 171 -7.68 1.24 -21.13
CA LEU A 171 -7.46 0.49 -22.38
C LEU A 171 -8.06 -0.93 -22.32
N LEU A 172 -7.93 -1.62 -21.19
CA LEU A 172 -8.52 -2.94 -21.01
C LEU A 172 -10.06 -2.90 -21.03
N PHE A 173 -10.68 -1.88 -20.45
CA PHE A 173 -12.14 -1.70 -20.55
C PHE A 173 -12.57 -1.33 -21.97
N LYS A 174 -11.85 -0.42 -22.64
CA LYS A 174 -12.10 -0.04 -24.03
C LYS A 174 -12.09 -1.26 -24.97
N ALA A 175 -11.13 -2.16 -24.77
CA ALA A 175 -10.98 -3.38 -25.55
C ALA A 175 -11.86 -4.57 -25.09
N ASP A 176 -12.76 -4.36 -24.11
CA ASP A 176 -13.54 -5.41 -23.44
C ASP A 176 -12.70 -6.59 -22.92
N ARG A 177 -11.43 -6.34 -22.57
CA ARG A 177 -10.52 -7.35 -22.02
C ARG A 177 -10.55 -7.44 -20.51
N ARG A 178 -11.10 -6.43 -19.83
CA ARG A 178 -11.37 -6.47 -18.39
C ARG A 178 -12.87 -6.73 -18.14
N SER A 179 -13.14 -7.86 -17.52
CA SER A 179 -14.46 -8.45 -17.27
C SER A 179 -15.25 -8.63 -18.57
N PRO A 180 -14.73 -9.36 -19.57
CA PRO A 180 -15.33 -9.48 -20.91
C PRO A 180 -16.81 -9.88 -20.84
N GLY A 181 -17.67 -9.22 -21.61
CA GLY A 181 -19.11 -9.53 -21.66
C GLY A 181 -19.91 -9.20 -20.39
N ASP A 182 -19.31 -8.64 -19.34
CA ASP A 182 -20.03 -8.23 -18.13
C ASP A 182 -21.05 -7.12 -18.42
N ALA A 183 -22.34 -7.46 -18.31
CA ALA A 183 -23.45 -6.57 -18.59
C ALA A 183 -23.56 -5.40 -17.60
N THR A 184 -23.07 -5.57 -16.37
CA THR A 184 -23.08 -4.50 -15.35
C THR A 184 -22.11 -3.37 -15.71
N LEU A 185 -21.09 -3.67 -16.53
CA LEU A 185 -20.08 -2.72 -16.99
C LEU A 185 -20.33 -2.21 -18.41
N LYS A 186 -21.48 -2.54 -19.02
CA LYS A 186 -21.79 -2.16 -20.41
C LYS A 186 -21.69 -0.66 -20.64
N ALA A 187 -22.29 0.16 -19.76
CA ALA A 187 -22.24 1.61 -19.88
C ALA A 187 -20.80 2.17 -19.83
N LEU A 188 -19.98 1.66 -18.91
CA LEU A 188 -18.56 2.02 -18.80
C LEU A 188 -17.81 1.68 -20.10
N LYS A 189 -18.01 0.47 -20.63
CA LYS A 189 -17.29 0.01 -21.83
C LYS A 189 -17.70 0.79 -23.08
N GLU A 190 -18.99 1.09 -23.24
CA GLU A 190 -19.45 1.94 -24.36
C GLU A 190 -18.88 3.36 -24.24
N LEU A 191 -18.84 3.94 -23.04
CA LEU A 191 -18.14 5.20 -22.81
C LEU A 191 -16.65 5.09 -23.18
N MET A 192 -15.95 4.06 -22.72
CA MET A 192 -14.52 3.90 -23.04
C MET A 192 -14.25 3.72 -24.54
N LYS A 193 -15.18 3.12 -25.29
CA LYS A 193 -15.09 3.02 -26.75
C LYS A 193 -15.14 4.39 -27.43
N SER A 194 -15.92 5.34 -26.89
CA SER A 194 -16.02 6.70 -27.47
C SER A 194 -14.84 7.61 -27.13
N ILE A 195 -14.03 7.28 -26.12
CA ILE A 195 -12.84 8.06 -25.75
C ILE A 195 -11.69 7.82 -26.75
N PRO A 196 -11.15 8.86 -27.40
CA PRO A 196 -9.94 8.75 -28.23
C PRO A 196 -8.72 8.26 -27.43
N ASP A 197 -7.82 7.50 -28.07
CA ASP A 197 -6.67 6.90 -27.38
C ASP A 197 -5.69 7.93 -26.80
N ASP A 198 -5.56 9.10 -27.44
CA ASP A 198 -4.76 10.22 -26.95
C ASP A 198 -5.33 10.86 -25.68
N GLN A 199 -6.66 10.85 -25.50
CA GLN A 199 -7.32 11.33 -24.28
C GLN A 199 -7.16 10.40 -23.08
N ILE A 200 -6.85 9.11 -23.29
CA ILE A 200 -6.68 8.15 -22.19
C ILE A 200 -5.50 8.56 -21.29
N ALA A 201 -4.41 9.03 -21.87
CA ALA A 201 -3.25 9.51 -21.12
C ALA A 201 -3.59 10.75 -20.28
N ASP A 202 -4.34 11.70 -20.85
CA ASP A 202 -4.77 12.91 -20.17
C ASP A 202 -5.76 12.60 -19.02
N LEU A 203 -6.75 11.72 -19.25
CA LEU A 203 -7.67 11.24 -18.20
C LEU A 203 -6.91 10.55 -17.06
N ALA A 204 -5.91 9.73 -17.38
CA ALA A 204 -5.09 9.06 -16.38
C ALA A 204 -4.26 10.06 -15.57
N ALA A 205 -3.69 11.07 -16.23
CA ALA A 205 -2.96 12.15 -15.57
C ALA A 205 -3.89 12.93 -14.61
N TYR A 206 -5.10 13.25 -15.05
CA TYR A 206 -6.10 13.94 -14.23
C TYR A 206 -6.42 13.17 -12.95
N TYR A 207 -6.89 11.92 -13.03
CA TYR A 207 -7.23 11.13 -11.85
C TYR A 207 -6.03 10.80 -10.95
N SER A 208 -4.85 10.65 -11.55
CA SER A 208 -3.58 10.51 -10.82
C SER A 208 -3.24 11.75 -9.98
N SER A 209 -3.71 12.94 -10.38
CA SER A 209 -3.43 14.20 -9.66
C SER A 209 -4.37 14.46 -8.47
N LEU A 210 -5.51 13.77 -8.41
CA LEU A 210 -6.53 13.94 -7.37
C LEU A 210 -6.09 13.33 -6.03
N ARG A 211 -6.63 13.85 -4.91
CA ARG A 211 -6.27 13.48 -3.53
C ARG A 211 -7.46 13.05 -2.69
#